data_AF-A0A6C0CCF1-F1
#
_entry.id   AF-A0A6C0CCF1-F1
#
_cell.length_a   1.000
_cell.length_b   1.000
_cell.length_c   1.000
_cell.angle_alpha   90.00
_cell.angle_beta   90.00
_cell.angle_gamma   90.00
#
_symmetry.space_group_name_H-M   'P 1'
#
loop_
_entity.id
_entity.type
_entity.pdbx_description
1 polymer ?
#
loop_
_entity_poly.entity_id
_entity_poly.type
_entity_poly.pdbx_seq_one_letter_code
_entity_poly.pdbx_strand_id
1 'polypeptide(L)'
;MASFDIVDLITNNPITKLTDSNNNKLLEKVKNNFTEMEQQLFISSFYTYLNYDKVNDFVVDLDFIWKWLGFTRKFNACTCLKTNFVLNKDYSESYVINSKNFATVATGAKNNGSGGHNIQKYFLNIKTFKSLCLKAQTKKADEIHEYYIKLEELIHEVLEEEALEMKNTLLVKDSELAVKDSIIRNANYEKFKTIEKTLISQFPVNCECIYFGTITNSNIKGDKLVKFGISNNLAIRVQHHHKTYEHFILRDAFKVHNKQEIENAFKTHAQIRKHLRTIEVDGKNKTELLAYDDTNFTINCISKYIKNIIAEKTYSIENFNKLVQENQDYKAQVQQLGDENEKIKIINNEYREKLEQLEQSLKTTANNIKQTNIEDTHYIISTELKNKFDKFIRESCIIRNDVEIDSTTIMGQFRIYNRVKPTKILFETFNKYMRTRFLACRLKTQNKGQVVYGFKGVKLIDIEYKKLYSCNEVEKFLFSYCFFSPNGRASTNKIIEAYINYKICNNLIITNDEDKCIKNYLKASPYIVGGPVRLHNINATYEGYYGISLKNELYHKDKDTYTDEQQLVRTTGKIVHKIDALTKNVLNTWTSIAKAAFHEELSSAKISRAIKNNTLINNAFYYVTAH
;
A
#
# COMPACT_ATOMS: atom_id res chain seq x y z
N MET A 1 -57.62 41.80 -26.27
CA MET A 1 -57.22 40.89 -25.18
C MET A 1 -55.81 40.44 -25.49
N ALA A 2 -54.84 40.76 -24.64
CA ALA A 2 -53.45 40.35 -24.84
C ALA A 2 -53.35 38.83 -24.66
N SER A 3 -52.71 38.15 -25.60
CA SER A 3 -52.44 36.71 -25.56
C SER A 3 -51.57 36.38 -24.35
N PHE A 4 -51.96 35.36 -23.56
CA PHE A 4 -51.18 34.86 -22.44
C PHE A 4 -49.90 34.18 -22.94
N ASP A 5 -48.72 34.67 -22.59
CA ASP A 5 -47.43 34.06 -22.96
C ASP A 5 -46.76 33.40 -21.77
N ILE A 6 -46.93 32.08 -21.67
CA ILE A 6 -46.35 31.23 -20.63
C ILE A 6 -44.82 31.22 -20.64
N VAL A 7 -44.20 31.40 -21.81
CA VAL A 7 -42.73 31.34 -21.97
C VAL A 7 -42.10 32.56 -21.30
N ASP A 8 -42.60 33.76 -21.60
CA ASP A 8 -42.11 35.02 -21.02
C ASP A 8 -42.31 35.08 -19.49
N LEU A 9 -43.39 34.51 -18.97
CA LEU A 9 -43.70 34.51 -17.53
C LEU A 9 -42.72 33.66 -16.72
N ILE A 10 -42.24 32.56 -17.30
CA ILE A 10 -41.36 31.60 -16.63
C ILE A 10 -39.87 31.98 -16.82
N THR A 11 -39.47 32.42 -18.01
CA THR A 11 -38.06 32.77 -18.31
C THR A 11 -37.61 34.04 -17.59
N ASN A 12 -38.50 35.02 -17.40
CA ASN A 12 -38.17 36.28 -16.71
C ASN A 12 -38.37 36.23 -15.18
N ASN A 13 -38.67 35.05 -14.60
CA ASN A 13 -38.88 34.96 -13.16
C ASN A 13 -37.54 35.03 -12.38
N PRO A 14 -37.42 35.88 -11.35
CA PRO A 14 -36.17 36.08 -10.58
C PRO A 14 -35.69 34.83 -9.81
N ILE A 15 -36.52 33.81 -9.66
CA ILE A 15 -36.23 32.59 -8.89
C ILE A 15 -35.59 31.50 -9.78
N THR A 16 -35.64 31.64 -11.10
CA THR A 16 -35.22 30.60 -12.05
C THR A 16 -34.00 31.00 -12.87
N LYS A 17 -32.82 30.48 -12.51
CA LYS A 17 -31.72 30.32 -13.49
C LYS A 17 -32.02 29.09 -14.35
N LEU A 18 -33.01 29.18 -15.24
CA LEU A 18 -33.20 28.18 -16.28
C LEU A 18 -32.07 28.36 -17.29
N THR A 19 -31.35 27.28 -17.60
CA THR A 19 -30.33 27.29 -18.66
C THR A 19 -31.00 27.53 -20.02
N ASP A 20 -30.40 28.40 -20.84
CA ASP A 20 -30.97 28.96 -22.09
C ASP A 20 -31.31 27.90 -23.18
N SER A 21 -30.86 26.65 -23.04
CA SER A 21 -30.98 25.61 -24.07
C SER A 21 -32.14 24.64 -23.82
N ASN A 22 -32.19 24.01 -22.64
CA ASN A 22 -33.03 22.83 -22.41
C ASN A 22 -34.46 23.19 -22.01
N ASN A 23 -34.62 24.26 -21.24
CA ASN A 23 -35.92 24.65 -20.71
C ASN A 23 -36.83 25.28 -21.76
N ASN A 24 -36.26 25.89 -22.80
CA ASN A 24 -37.02 26.52 -23.87
C ASN A 24 -37.80 25.51 -24.71
N LYS A 25 -37.27 24.31 -24.96
CA LYS A 25 -37.98 23.26 -25.70
C LYS A 25 -39.23 22.76 -24.99
N LEU A 26 -39.11 22.49 -23.69
CA LEU A 26 -40.25 22.08 -22.86
C LEU A 26 -41.32 23.16 -22.82
N LEU A 27 -40.93 24.42 -22.63
CA LEU A 27 -41.86 25.55 -22.57
C LEU A 27 -42.58 25.79 -23.91
N GLU A 28 -41.87 25.70 -25.04
CA GLU A 28 -42.47 25.79 -26.37
C GLU A 28 -43.45 24.63 -26.64
N LYS A 29 -43.09 23.39 -26.29
CA LYS A 29 -44.02 22.26 -26.44
C LYS A 29 -45.24 22.40 -25.52
N VAL A 30 -45.09 22.90 -24.30
CA VAL A 30 -46.23 23.21 -23.42
C VAL A 30 -47.12 24.29 -24.05
N LYS A 31 -46.54 25.38 -24.56
CA LYS A 31 -47.29 26.45 -25.24
C LYS A 31 -48.10 25.93 -26.43
N ASN A 32 -47.52 25.03 -27.22
CA ASN A 32 -48.13 24.53 -28.46
C ASN A 32 -49.14 23.39 -28.24
N ASN A 33 -48.95 22.55 -27.22
CA ASN A 33 -49.76 21.34 -27.01
C ASN A 33 -50.81 21.46 -25.90
N PHE A 34 -50.67 22.41 -24.97
CA PHE A 34 -51.55 22.52 -23.81
C PHE A 34 -52.58 23.62 -24.01
N THR A 35 -53.81 23.38 -23.55
CA THR A 35 -54.87 24.40 -23.49
C THR A 35 -54.51 25.49 -22.48
N GLU A 36 -55.17 26.65 -22.55
CA GLU A 36 -54.92 27.76 -21.62
C GLU A 36 -55.08 27.33 -20.14
N MET A 37 -56.06 26.48 -19.84
CA MET A 37 -56.25 25.93 -18.50
C MET A 37 -55.10 25.00 -18.09
N GLU A 38 -54.67 24.10 -18.97
CA GLU A 38 -53.53 23.20 -18.73
C GLU A 38 -52.20 23.98 -18.56
N GLN A 39 -52.02 25.05 -19.32
CA GLN A 39 -50.87 25.96 -19.18
C GLN A 39 -50.87 26.67 -17.82
N GLN A 40 -52.03 27.14 -17.35
CA GLN A 40 -52.18 27.71 -16.00
C GLN A 40 -51.93 26.66 -14.91
N LEU A 41 -52.37 25.41 -15.09
CA LEU A 41 -52.04 24.29 -14.20
C LEU A 41 -50.53 24.03 -14.18
N PHE A 42 -49.88 24.07 -15.34
CA PHE A 42 -48.43 23.89 -15.44
C PHE A 42 -47.68 24.95 -14.66
N ILE A 43 -48.00 26.22 -14.87
CA ILE A 43 -47.40 27.33 -14.12
C ILE A 43 -47.63 27.18 -12.62
N SER A 44 -48.86 26.88 -12.22
CA SER A 44 -49.23 26.72 -10.80
C SER A 44 -48.47 25.57 -10.17
N SER A 45 -48.41 24.41 -10.84
CA SER A 45 -47.64 23.25 -10.43
C SER A 45 -46.15 23.59 -10.33
N PHE A 46 -45.58 24.22 -11.36
CA PHE A 46 -44.18 24.63 -11.43
C PHE A 46 -43.78 25.55 -10.26
N TYR A 47 -44.54 26.61 -10.00
CA TYR A 47 -44.30 27.49 -8.85
C TYR A 47 -44.46 26.77 -7.52
N THR A 48 -45.40 25.83 -7.41
CA THR A 48 -45.56 25.06 -6.17
C THR A 48 -44.33 24.19 -5.91
N TYR A 49 -43.75 23.58 -6.95
CA TYR A 49 -42.52 22.79 -6.84
C TYR A 49 -41.25 23.61 -6.61
N LEU A 50 -41.19 24.86 -7.08
CA LEU A 50 -40.05 25.75 -6.82
C LEU A 50 -40.01 26.27 -5.38
N ASN A 51 -41.18 26.52 -4.78
CA ASN A 51 -41.26 27.22 -3.50
C ASN A 51 -41.51 26.30 -2.29
N TYR A 52 -41.94 25.06 -2.52
CA TYR A 52 -42.38 24.16 -1.44
C TYR A 52 -41.92 22.71 -1.64
N ASP A 53 -41.67 22.00 -0.53
CA ASP A 53 -41.35 20.57 -0.54
C ASP A 53 -42.60 19.72 -0.82
N LYS A 54 -42.47 18.77 -1.74
CA LYS A 54 -43.58 17.95 -2.23
C LYS A 54 -44.20 17.00 -1.21
N VAL A 55 -43.50 16.67 -0.13
CA VAL A 55 -43.92 15.70 0.89
C VAL A 55 -44.16 16.39 2.24
N ASN A 56 -43.27 17.31 2.61
CA ASN A 56 -43.23 17.87 3.96
C ASN A 56 -44.11 19.11 4.12
N ASP A 57 -44.38 19.85 3.04
CA ASP A 57 -45.15 21.10 3.11
C ASP A 57 -46.63 20.88 2.76
N PHE A 58 -47.53 21.24 3.69
CA PHE A 58 -48.98 21.14 3.53
C PHE A 58 -49.57 22.45 2.99
N VAL A 59 -49.36 22.71 1.70
CA VAL A 59 -49.69 24.01 1.06
C VAL A 59 -51.03 24.03 0.34
N VAL A 60 -51.63 22.87 0.06
CA VAL A 60 -52.87 22.78 -0.72
C VAL A 60 -54.08 22.77 0.22
N ASP A 61 -54.83 23.86 0.28
CA ASP A 61 -56.05 23.97 1.11
C ASP A 61 -57.25 23.29 0.42
N LEU A 62 -57.82 22.27 1.08
CA LEU A 62 -58.99 21.52 0.60
C LEU A 62 -60.19 22.44 0.29
N ASP A 63 -60.32 23.55 1.01
CA ASP A 63 -61.45 24.49 0.90
C ASP A 63 -61.49 25.19 -0.46
N PHE A 64 -60.32 25.38 -1.08
CA PHE A 64 -60.20 25.97 -2.41
C PHE A 64 -60.33 24.94 -3.53
N ILE A 65 -59.93 23.69 -3.29
CA ILE A 65 -59.83 22.68 -4.36
C ILE A 65 -61.04 21.74 -4.46
N TRP A 66 -61.86 21.55 -3.42
CA TRP A 66 -62.91 20.50 -3.46
C TRP A 66 -63.96 20.71 -4.57
N LYS A 67 -64.34 21.97 -4.86
CA LYS A 67 -65.24 22.29 -5.98
C LYS A 67 -64.57 22.08 -7.33
N TRP A 68 -63.28 22.37 -7.39
CA TRP A 68 -62.48 22.20 -8.58
C TRP A 68 -62.35 20.72 -8.93
N LEU A 69 -62.15 19.86 -7.92
CA LEU A 69 -62.23 18.40 -8.00
C LEU A 69 -63.65 17.86 -8.25
N GLY A 70 -64.65 18.70 -8.50
CA GLY A 70 -65.99 18.25 -8.91
C GLY A 70 -66.85 17.59 -7.84
N PHE A 71 -66.49 17.68 -6.55
CA PHE A 71 -67.35 17.14 -5.49
C PHE A 71 -68.62 17.97 -5.32
N THR A 72 -69.77 17.31 -5.15
CA THR A 72 -71.07 18.00 -4.92
C THR A 72 -71.13 18.71 -3.57
N ARG A 73 -70.47 18.17 -2.55
CA ARG A 73 -70.41 18.71 -1.18
C ARG A 73 -69.00 18.55 -0.63
N LYS A 74 -68.51 19.55 0.12
CA LYS A 74 -67.22 19.51 0.83
C LYS A 74 -67.08 18.26 1.70
N PHE A 75 -68.17 17.82 2.35
CA PHE A 75 -68.21 16.62 3.16
C PHE A 75 -67.71 15.36 2.41
N ASN A 76 -68.05 15.22 1.13
CA ASN A 76 -67.64 14.07 0.32
C ASN A 76 -66.13 14.10 0.05
N ALA A 77 -65.57 15.30 -0.19
CA ALA A 77 -64.13 15.49 -0.34
C ALA A 77 -63.38 15.17 0.96
N CYS A 78 -63.88 15.64 2.11
CA CYS A 78 -63.30 15.32 3.41
C CYS A 78 -63.35 13.82 3.72
N THR A 79 -64.45 13.15 3.36
CA THR A 79 -64.59 11.71 3.53
C THR A 79 -63.60 10.97 2.65
N CYS A 80 -63.50 11.33 1.36
CA CYS A 80 -62.53 10.74 0.44
C CYS A 80 -61.08 10.92 0.93
N LEU A 81 -60.76 12.12 1.46
CA LEU A 81 -59.45 12.41 2.06
C LEU A 81 -59.16 11.50 3.27
N LYS A 82 -60.07 11.44 4.25
CA LYS A 82 -59.89 10.66 5.48
C LYS A 82 -59.85 9.15 5.24
N THR A 83 -60.56 8.66 4.22
CA THR A 83 -60.60 7.23 3.90
C THR A 83 -59.33 6.75 3.21
N ASN A 84 -58.71 7.59 2.36
CA ASN A 84 -57.60 7.15 1.49
C ASN A 84 -56.21 7.63 1.96
N PHE A 85 -56.13 8.56 2.92
CA PHE A 85 -54.89 9.23 3.30
C PHE A 85 -54.70 9.33 4.82
N VAL A 86 -53.45 9.50 5.25
CA VAL A 86 -53.05 9.48 6.66
C VAL A 86 -52.84 10.90 7.21
N LEU A 87 -53.48 11.22 8.34
CA LEU A 87 -53.30 12.48 9.06
C LEU A 87 -51.84 12.66 9.52
N ASN A 88 -51.33 13.89 9.45
CA ASN A 88 -49.96 14.32 9.78
C ASN A 88 -48.86 13.69 8.90
N LYS A 89 -49.24 13.00 7.83
CA LYS A 89 -48.32 12.48 6.82
C LYS A 89 -48.70 12.99 5.44
N ASP A 90 -49.96 12.78 5.07
CA ASP A 90 -50.48 13.12 3.75
C ASP A 90 -51.26 14.44 3.78
N TYR A 91 -51.93 14.74 4.90
CA TYR A 91 -52.62 16.00 5.14
C TYR A 91 -52.57 16.39 6.62
N SER A 92 -52.75 17.68 6.92
CA SER A 92 -52.88 18.22 8.28
C SER A 92 -54.27 18.83 8.50
N GLU A 93 -54.72 18.85 9.76
CA GLU A 93 -55.99 19.46 10.17
C GLU A 93 -55.72 20.69 11.05
N SER A 94 -56.43 21.79 10.78
CA SER A 94 -56.35 23.02 11.57
C SER A 94 -57.75 23.45 12.01
N TYR A 95 -57.87 23.84 13.29
CA TYR A 95 -59.12 24.26 13.91
C TYR A 95 -59.11 25.78 14.07
N VAL A 96 -60.00 26.47 13.35
CA VAL A 96 -60.17 27.92 13.48
C VAL A 96 -61.34 28.20 14.43
N ILE A 97 -61.04 28.83 15.57
CA ILE A 97 -62.06 29.37 16.48
C ILE A 97 -62.63 30.61 15.83
N ASN A 98 -63.94 30.62 15.60
CA ASN A 98 -64.63 31.75 15.01
C ASN A 98 -64.87 32.82 16.09
N SER A 99 -63.85 33.64 16.39
CA SER A 99 -63.90 34.68 17.43
C SER A 99 -64.76 35.90 17.08
N LYS A 100 -65.52 35.87 15.97
CA LYS A 100 -66.32 37.01 15.51
C LYS A 100 -67.66 37.24 16.22
N ASN A 101 -67.95 36.50 17.29
CA ASN A 101 -69.12 36.76 18.15
C ASN A 101 -68.70 37.12 19.58
N PHE A 102 -67.83 38.12 19.76
CA PHE A 102 -67.82 38.87 21.02
C PHE A 102 -69.00 39.86 20.98
N ALA A 103 -70.16 39.40 21.45
CA ALA A 103 -71.28 40.29 21.73
C ALA A 103 -70.87 41.24 22.86
N THR A 104 -70.98 42.55 22.61
CA THR A 104 -70.91 43.58 23.64
C THR A 104 -72.06 43.39 24.64
N VAL A 105 -71.75 43.62 25.91
CA VAL A 105 -72.67 43.46 27.04
C VAL A 105 -73.90 44.37 26.88
N ALA A 106 -75.04 43.82 27.28
CA ALA A 106 -76.35 44.45 27.49
C ALA A 106 -77.27 44.61 26.26
N THR A 107 -78.15 43.63 26.02
CA THR A 107 -79.61 43.71 26.27
C THR A 107 -80.38 42.56 25.58
N GLY A 108 -81.02 41.71 26.39
CA GLY A 108 -82.42 41.28 26.19
C GLY A 108 -82.92 40.51 24.96
N ALA A 109 -82.11 40.04 24.01
CA ALA A 109 -82.64 39.30 22.84
C ALA A 109 -82.51 37.77 22.97
N LYS A 110 -83.64 37.05 23.00
CA LYS A 110 -83.72 35.60 22.78
C LYS A 110 -83.24 35.27 21.36
N ASN A 111 -82.00 34.79 21.21
CA ASN A 111 -81.50 34.29 19.93
C ASN A 111 -81.55 32.76 19.90
N ASN A 112 -82.45 32.21 19.07
CA ASN A 112 -82.43 30.83 18.59
C ASN A 112 -81.23 30.63 17.63
N GLY A 113 -80.01 30.70 18.15
CA GLY A 113 -78.78 30.53 17.38
C GLY A 113 -77.94 29.41 17.96
N SER A 114 -77.81 28.32 17.21
CA SER A 114 -76.86 27.24 17.46
C SER A 114 -75.45 27.81 17.69
N GLY A 115 -74.79 27.37 18.76
CA GLY A 115 -73.46 27.83 19.17
C GLY A 115 -72.43 27.74 18.03
N GLY A 116 -71.47 28.67 18.01
CA GLY A 116 -70.42 28.73 17.01
C GLY A 116 -69.63 27.43 16.97
N HIS A 117 -69.78 26.66 15.89
CA HIS A 117 -69.01 25.44 15.68
C HIS A 117 -67.59 25.81 15.21
N ASN A 118 -66.57 25.16 15.77
CA ASN A 118 -65.18 25.30 15.31
C ASN A 118 -65.10 24.90 13.83
N ILE A 119 -64.46 25.73 13.00
CA ILE A 119 -64.28 25.44 11.57
C ILE A 119 -63.05 24.56 11.41
N GLN A 120 -63.23 23.35 10.89
CA GLN A 120 -62.15 22.43 10.50
C GLN A 120 -61.66 22.74 9.09
N LYS A 121 -60.35 22.96 8.95
CA LYS A 121 -59.62 23.11 7.67
C LYS A 121 -58.65 21.96 7.46
N TYR A 122 -58.46 21.56 6.21
CA TYR A 122 -57.55 20.48 5.82
C TYR A 122 -56.54 21.00 4.80
N PHE A 123 -55.25 20.79 5.08
CA PHE A 123 -54.16 21.15 4.17
C PHE A 123 -53.42 19.90 3.73
N LEU A 124 -53.25 19.73 2.43
CA LEU A 124 -52.64 18.57 1.80
C LEU A 124 -51.25 18.94 1.31
N ASN A 125 -50.32 17.98 1.34
CA ASN A 125 -49.08 18.13 0.59
C ASN A 125 -49.32 17.92 -0.92
N ILE A 126 -48.35 18.35 -1.73
CA ILE A 126 -48.47 18.34 -3.20
C ILE A 126 -48.69 16.92 -3.74
N LYS A 127 -47.99 15.91 -3.18
CA LYS A 127 -48.15 14.50 -3.56
C LYS A 127 -49.57 13.98 -3.28
N THR A 128 -50.10 14.33 -2.10
CA THR A 128 -51.44 13.93 -1.66
C THR A 128 -52.50 14.57 -2.54
N PHE A 129 -52.35 15.83 -2.95
CA PHE A 129 -53.27 16.46 -3.90
C PHE A 129 -53.35 15.68 -5.22
N LYS A 130 -52.21 15.35 -5.84
CA LYS A 130 -52.18 14.57 -7.09
C LYS A 130 -52.82 13.19 -6.92
N SER A 131 -52.53 12.54 -5.79
CA SER A 131 -53.12 11.23 -5.47
C SER A 131 -54.63 11.33 -5.18
N LEU A 132 -55.10 12.45 -4.63
CA LEU A 132 -56.51 12.71 -4.38
C LEU A 132 -57.27 12.90 -5.70
N CYS A 133 -56.69 13.55 -6.72
CA CYS A 133 -57.28 13.63 -8.05
C CYS A 133 -57.57 12.22 -8.61
N LEU A 134 -56.63 11.29 -8.45
CA LEU A 134 -56.80 9.89 -8.87
C LEU A 134 -57.89 9.14 -8.07
N LYS A 135 -58.09 9.49 -6.79
CA LYS A 135 -59.04 8.81 -5.90
C LYS A 135 -60.43 9.46 -5.83
N ALA A 136 -60.58 10.68 -6.32
CA ALA A 136 -61.82 11.45 -6.22
C ALA A 136 -62.96 10.89 -7.09
N GLN A 137 -62.63 10.14 -8.16
CA GLN A 137 -63.61 9.50 -9.06
C GLN A 137 -64.68 10.47 -9.58
N THR A 138 -64.27 11.70 -9.91
CA THR A 138 -65.14 12.70 -10.53
C THR A 138 -64.61 13.03 -11.92
N LYS A 139 -65.50 13.42 -12.84
CA LYS A 139 -65.12 13.82 -14.21
C LYS A 139 -64.04 14.91 -14.23
N LYS A 140 -64.13 15.90 -13.33
CA LYS A 140 -63.15 16.98 -13.23
C LYS A 140 -61.80 16.51 -12.68
N ALA A 141 -61.81 15.56 -11.75
CA ALA A 141 -60.58 14.99 -11.23
C ALA A 141 -59.89 14.10 -12.29
N ASP A 142 -60.67 13.41 -13.12
CA ASP A 142 -60.18 12.66 -14.28
C ASP A 142 -59.55 13.60 -15.33
N GLU A 143 -60.16 14.75 -15.64
CA GLU A 143 -59.56 15.78 -16.53
C GLU A 143 -58.19 16.27 -16.02
N ILE A 144 -58.05 16.52 -14.71
CA ILE A 144 -56.78 16.91 -14.09
C ILE A 144 -55.77 15.76 -14.14
N HIS A 145 -56.23 14.51 -14.04
CA HIS A 145 -55.36 13.35 -14.14
C HIS A 145 -54.83 13.18 -15.57
N GLU A 146 -55.68 13.32 -16.58
CA GLU A 146 -55.32 13.25 -18.00
C GLU A 146 -54.25 14.31 -18.35
N TYR A 147 -54.40 15.52 -17.79
CA TYR A 147 -53.39 16.57 -17.89
C TYR A 147 -52.01 16.13 -17.37
N TYR A 148 -51.95 15.42 -16.23
CA TYR A 148 -50.67 14.94 -15.70
C TYR A 148 -50.06 13.82 -16.56
N ILE A 149 -50.87 12.97 -17.18
CA ILE A 149 -50.40 11.96 -18.14
C ILE A 149 -49.81 12.64 -19.38
N LYS A 150 -50.54 13.59 -19.94
CA LYS A 150 -50.09 14.39 -21.09
C LYS A 150 -48.79 15.15 -20.80
N LEU A 151 -48.62 15.65 -19.56
CA LEU A 151 -47.38 16.28 -19.12
C LEU A 151 -46.21 15.29 -19.02
N GLU A 152 -46.46 14.08 -18.52
CA GLU A 152 -45.44 13.04 -18.45
C GLU A 152 -44.97 12.59 -19.85
N GLU A 153 -45.90 12.39 -20.78
CA GLU A 153 -45.60 12.07 -22.18
C GLU A 153 -44.73 13.15 -22.84
N LEU A 154 -45.11 14.41 -22.67
CA LEU A 154 -44.38 15.55 -23.23
C LEU A 154 -42.98 15.70 -22.60
N ILE A 155 -42.84 15.45 -21.29
CA ILE A 155 -41.53 15.43 -20.63
C ILE A 155 -40.64 14.31 -21.19
N HIS A 156 -41.18 13.10 -21.37
CA HIS A 156 -40.42 11.99 -21.95
C HIS A 156 -39.98 12.29 -23.38
N GLU A 157 -40.85 12.88 -24.20
CA GLU A 157 -40.53 13.29 -25.58
C GLU A 157 -39.34 14.27 -25.61
N VAL A 158 -39.36 15.31 -24.76
CA VAL A 158 -38.26 16.28 -24.66
C VAL A 158 -36.96 15.60 -24.22
N LEU A 159 -37.03 14.69 -23.24
CA LEU A 159 -35.86 13.96 -22.75
C LEU A 159 -35.24 13.06 -23.82
N GLU A 160 -36.06 12.40 -24.64
CA GLU A 160 -35.59 11.58 -25.76
C GLU A 160 -34.92 12.42 -26.85
N GLU A 161 -35.52 13.57 -27.22
CA GLU A 161 -34.94 14.51 -28.16
C GLU A 161 -33.57 15.04 -27.68
N GLU A 162 -33.47 15.45 -26.41
CA GLU A 162 -32.22 15.94 -25.81
C GLU A 162 -31.14 14.84 -25.76
N ALA A 163 -31.52 13.61 -25.41
CA ALA A 163 -30.60 12.48 -25.39
C ALA A 163 -30.04 12.17 -26.79
N LEU A 164 -30.88 12.26 -27.82
CA LEU A 164 -30.48 12.05 -29.21
C LEU A 164 -29.52 13.14 -29.70
N GLU A 165 -29.81 14.41 -29.42
CA GLU A 165 -28.94 15.54 -29.76
C GLU A 165 -27.58 15.46 -29.07
N MET A 166 -27.57 15.08 -27.79
CA MET A 166 -26.34 14.89 -27.03
C MET A 166 -25.49 13.76 -27.62
N LYS A 167 -26.13 12.63 -27.96
CA LYS A 167 -25.46 11.50 -28.63
C LYS A 167 -24.84 11.92 -29.97
N ASN A 168 -25.57 12.66 -30.80
CA ASN A 168 -25.06 13.16 -32.08
C ASN A 168 -23.88 14.12 -31.89
N THR A 169 -23.96 15.01 -30.90
CA THR A 169 -22.86 15.94 -30.56
C THR A 169 -21.59 15.19 -30.14
N LEU A 170 -21.72 14.11 -29.37
CA LEU A 170 -20.58 13.27 -28.98
C LEU A 170 -19.95 12.56 -30.18
N LEU A 171 -20.77 11.99 -31.07
CA LEU A 171 -20.28 11.34 -32.30
C LEU A 171 -19.49 12.30 -33.20
N VAL A 172 -19.97 13.54 -33.36
CA VAL A 172 -19.25 14.57 -34.12
C VAL A 172 -17.90 14.88 -33.46
N LYS A 173 -17.88 15.10 -32.13
CA LYS A 173 -16.63 15.36 -31.40
C LYS A 173 -15.62 14.22 -31.50
N ASP A 174 -16.06 12.97 -31.43
CA ASP A 174 -15.18 11.80 -31.60
C ASP A 174 -14.55 11.76 -32.99
N SER A 175 -15.32 12.08 -34.04
CA SER A 175 -14.80 12.16 -35.40
C SER A 175 -13.78 13.29 -35.58
N GLU A 176 -14.02 14.47 -34.99
CA GLU A 176 -13.09 15.59 -35.01
C GLU A 176 -11.78 15.27 -34.27
N LEU A 177 -11.87 14.57 -33.13
CA LEU A 177 -10.71 14.12 -32.37
C LEU A 177 -9.86 13.15 -33.20
N ALA A 178 -10.47 12.19 -33.89
CA ALA A 178 -9.76 11.26 -34.77
C ALA A 178 -9.02 12.00 -35.91
N VAL A 179 -9.64 13.01 -36.50
CA VAL A 179 -9.01 13.86 -37.53
C VAL A 179 -7.83 14.65 -36.94
N LYS A 180 -8.02 15.31 -35.78
CA LYS A 180 -6.95 16.07 -35.11
C LYS A 180 -5.76 15.17 -34.76
N ASP A 181 -6.00 13.97 -34.27
CA ASP A 181 -4.94 12.99 -33.97
C ASP A 181 -4.14 12.62 -35.22
N SER A 182 -4.81 12.41 -36.37
CA SER A 182 -4.14 12.11 -37.64
C SER A 182 -3.23 13.27 -38.10
N ILE A 183 -3.70 14.51 -37.97
CA ILE A 183 -2.94 15.71 -38.33
C ILE A 183 -1.71 15.86 -37.43
N ILE A 184 -1.87 15.66 -36.11
CA ILE A 184 -0.77 15.73 -35.14
C ILE A 184 0.28 14.66 -35.43
N ARG A 185 -0.13 13.42 -35.73
CA ARG A 185 0.79 12.33 -36.10
C ARG A 185 1.61 12.68 -37.33
N ASN A 186 0.96 13.20 -38.39
CA ASN A 186 1.64 13.62 -39.62
C ASN A 186 2.61 14.78 -39.39
N ALA A 187 2.20 15.81 -38.63
CA ALA A 187 3.06 16.94 -38.30
C ALA A 187 4.29 16.51 -37.48
N ASN A 188 4.12 15.61 -36.51
CA ASN A 188 5.22 15.05 -35.73
C ASN A 188 6.18 14.24 -36.59
N TYR A 189 5.66 13.44 -37.52
CA TYR A 189 6.49 12.66 -38.45
C TYR A 189 7.39 13.56 -39.31
N GLU A 190 6.84 14.62 -39.91
CA GLU A 190 7.62 15.57 -40.71
C GLU A 190 8.65 16.34 -39.86
N LYS A 191 8.30 16.69 -38.62
CA LYS A 191 9.22 17.30 -37.66
C LYS A 191 10.42 16.38 -37.37
N PHE A 192 10.17 15.10 -37.04
CA PHE A 192 11.24 14.15 -36.74
C PHE A 192 12.14 13.90 -37.96
N LYS A 193 11.55 13.77 -39.15
CA LYS A 193 12.29 13.62 -40.41
C LYS A 193 13.20 14.81 -40.71
N THR A 194 12.77 16.03 -40.38
CA THR A 194 13.57 17.24 -40.55
C THR A 194 14.74 17.26 -39.58
N ILE A 195 14.47 17.00 -38.29
CA ILE A 195 15.50 16.94 -37.24
C ILE A 195 16.55 15.87 -37.58
N GLU A 196 16.11 14.69 -38.02
CA GLU A 196 17.00 13.61 -38.38
C GLU A 196 17.92 13.97 -39.56
N LYS A 197 17.39 14.60 -40.61
CA LYS A 197 18.20 15.09 -41.73
C LYS A 197 19.26 16.10 -41.27
N THR A 198 18.87 17.04 -40.40
CA THR A 198 19.80 18.01 -39.81
C THR A 198 20.84 17.36 -38.92
N LEU A 199 20.48 16.34 -38.15
CA LEU A 199 21.42 15.62 -37.30
C LEU A 199 22.41 14.83 -38.16
N ILE A 200 21.95 14.11 -39.18
CA ILE A 200 22.81 13.35 -40.09
C ILE A 200 23.81 14.26 -40.81
N SER A 201 23.41 15.47 -41.23
CA SER A 201 24.31 16.40 -41.94
C SER A 201 25.49 16.89 -41.09
N GLN A 202 25.39 16.83 -39.76
CA GLN A 202 26.49 17.17 -38.84
C GLN A 202 27.57 16.08 -38.78
N PHE A 203 27.32 14.89 -39.33
CA PHE A 203 28.24 13.74 -39.29
C PHE A 203 28.69 13.34 -40.70
N PRO A 204 29.84 13.86 -41.19
CA PRO A 204 30.36 13.50 -42.50
C PRO A 204 30.77 12.02 -42.58
N VAL A 205 31.00 11.54 -43.79
CA VAL A 205 31.50 10.18 -44.03
C VAL A 205 32.84 9.97 -43.31
N ASN A 206 33.04 8.80 -42.72
CA ASN A 206 34.19 8.43 -41.89
C ASN A 206 34.29 9.17 -40.55
N CYS A 207 33.21 9.81 -40.10
CA CYS A 207 33.12 10.36 -38.74
C CYS A 207 32.73 9.26 -37.74
N GLU A 208 33.60 8.97 -36.77
CA GLU A 208 33.28 8.05 -35.68
C GLU A 208 32.24 8.68 -34.74
N CYS A 209 31.13 7.97 -34.56
CA CYS A 209 30.06 8.41 -33.69
C CYS A 209 29.41 7.26 -32.92
N ILE A 210 28.86 7.60 -31.76
CA ILE A 210 27.86 6.80 -31.05
C ILE A 210 26.51 7.48 -31.23
N TYR A 211 25.47 6.72 -31.54
CA TYR A 211 24.12 7.23 -31.77
C TYR A 211 23.10 6.41 -31.01
N PHE A 212 21.92 6.98 -30.83
CA PHE A 212 20.76 6.22 -30.41
C PHE A 212 19.46 6.79 -30.98
N GLY A 213 18.47 5.91 -31.15
CA GLY A 213 17.14 6.23 -31.68
C GLY A 213 16.04 5.42 -31.01
N THR A 214 14.84 5.97 -30.96
CA THR A 214 13.66 5.27 -30.41
C THR A 214 13.08 4.32 -31.45
N ILE A 215 12.51 3.21 -30.99
CA ILE A 215 11.82 2.21 -31.83
C ILE A 215 10.45 1.87 -31.21
N THR A 216 9.48 1.45 -32.02
CA THR A 216 8.19 0.96 -31.52
C THR A 216 8.17 -0.55 -31.30
N ASN A 217 9.16 -1.28 -31.81
CA ASN A 217 9.32 -2.69 -31.45
C ASN A 217 9.36 -2.81 -29.93
N SER A 218 8.58 -3.75 -29.39
CA SER A 218 8.49 -3.96 -27.96
C SER A 218 8.88 -5.39 -27.58
N ASN A 219 9.21 -5.57 -26.31
CA ASN A 219 9.45 -6.87 -25.72
C ASN A 219 8.13 -7.45 -25.18
N ILE A 220 8.17 -8.67 -24.64
CA ILE A 220 7.02 -9.33 -23.99
C ILE A 220 6.39 -8.45 -22.88
N LYS A 221 7.16 -7.52 -22.31
CA LYS A 221 6.72 -6.63 -21.22
C LYS A 221 6.10 -5.31 -21.69
N GLY A 222 6.13 -4.99 -22.99
CA GLY A 222 5.62 -3.70 -23.47
C GLY A 222 6.55 -2.51 -23.19
N ASP A 223 7.83 -2.71 -22.89
CA ASP A 223 8.77 -1.62 -22.58
C ASP A 223 8.94 -0.68 -23.79
N LYS A 224 9.11 0.63 -23.54
CA LYS A 224 9.60 1.57 -24.55
C LYS A 224 11.09 1.38 -24.77
N LEU A 225 11.53 1.24 -26.02
CA LEU A 225 12.89 0.86 -26.35
C LEU A 225 13.66 1.92 -27.16
N VAL A 226 14.95 2.00 -26.87
CA VAL A 226 15.94 2.78 -27.62
C VAL A 226 16.99 1.84 -28.18
N LYS A 227 17.24 1.95 -29.48
CA LYS A 227 18.38 1.32 -30.17
C LYS A 227 19.58 2.25 -30.12
N PHE A 228 20.67 1.79 -29.54
CA PHE A 228 21.95 2.52 -29.53
C PHE A 228 23.00 1.77 -30.35
N GLY A 229 24.05 2.44 -30.82
CA GLY A 229 25.17 1.77 -31.48
C GLY A 229 26.24 2.74 -31.97
N ILE A 230 27.27 2.18 -32.61
CA ILE A 230 28.37 2.95 -33.18
C ILE A 230 28.34 2.94 -34.71
N SER A 231 28.84 4.01 -35.34
CA SER A 231 28.96 4.09 -36.79
C SER A 231 30.13 4.99 -37.23
N ASN A 232 30.65 4.71 -38.44
CA ASN A 232 31.54 5.62 -39.18
C ASN A 232 30.81 6.33 -40.34
N ASN A 233 29.56 5.93 -40.59
CA ASN A 233 28.69 6.53 -41.57
C ASN A 233 27.27 6.49 -41.01
N LEU A 234 26.88 7.57 -40.33
CA LEU A 234 25.59 7.64 -39.65
C LEU A 234 24.43 7.56 -40.64
N ALA A 235 24.56 8.20 -41.82
CA ALA A 235 23.52 8.22 -42.85
C ALA A 235 23.12 6.82 -43.32
N ILE A 236 24.09 6.00 -43.74
CA ILE A 236 23.84 4.62 -44.20
C ILE A 236 23.27 3.78 -43.04
N ARG A 237 23.82 3.96 -41.83
CA ARG A 237 23.37 3.20 -40.65
C ARG A 237 21.91 3.47 -40.32
N VAL A 238 21.48 4.74 -40.35
CA VAL A 238 20.08 5.13 -40.10
C VAL A 238 19.16 4.58 -41.18
N GLN A 239 19.57 4.61 -42.46
CA GLN A 239 18.80 3.98 -43.55
C GLN A 239 18.58 2.48 -43.33
N HIS A 240 19.58 1.76 -42.80
CA HIS A 240 19.40 0.35 -42.44
C HIS A 240 18.43 0.17 -41.27
N HIS A 241 18.46 1.06 -40.27
CA HIS A 241 17.56 0.98 -39.13
C HIS A 241 16.11 1.23 -39.50
N HIS A 242 15.82 2.14 -40.44
CA HIS A 242 14.47 2.31 -40.98
C HIS A 242 13.90 1.06 -41.65
N LYS A 243 14.76 0.20 -42.20
CA LYS A 243 14.35 -1.08 -42.79
C LYS A 243 14.21 -2.20 -41.76
N THR A 244 14.93 -2.08 -40.65
CA THR A 244 15.04 -3.16 -39.64
C THR A 244 14.06 -2.97 -38.49
N TYR A 245 13.85 -1.73 -38.04
CA TYR A 245 13.05 -1.43 -36.86
C TYR A 245 11.79 -0.65 -37.23
N GLU A 246 10.72 -0.94 -36.52
CA GLU A 246 9.44 -0.29 -36.70
C GLU A 246 9.49 1.13 -36.11
N HIS A 247 9.09 2.12 -36.91
CA HIS A 247 9.11 3.55 -36.59
C HIS A 247 10.41 4.02 -35.91
N PHE A 248 11.56 3.63 -36.46
CA PHE A 248 12.86 4.14 -35.99
C PHE A 248 12.92 5.66 -36.13
N ILE A 249 13.30 6.35 -35.05
CA ILE A 249 13.54 7.80 -35.05
C ILE A 249 14.90 8.05 -34.39
N LEU A 250 15.86 8.58 -35.16
CA LEU A 250 17.14 9.00 -34.59
C LEU A 250 16.91 10.14 -33.58
N ARG A 251 17.44 9.98 -32.37
CA ARG A 251 17.28 10.97 -31.28
C ARG A 251 18.52 11.83 -31.11
N ASP A 252 19.68 11.21 -31.06
CA ASP A 252 20.94 11.90 -30.82
C ASP A 252 22.12 11.12 -31.39
N ALA A 253 23.20 11.84 -31.67
CA ALA A 253 24.46 11.29 -32.12
C ALA A 253 25.62 12.14 -31.57
N PHE A 254 26.70 11.49 -31.19
CA PHE A 254 27.86 12.13 -30.57
C PHE A 254 29.13 11.75 -31.31
N LYS A 255 29.92 12.75 -31.67
CA LYS A 255 31.24 12.54 -32.25
C LYS A 255 32.19 12.04 -31.16
N VAL A 256 32.89 10.96 -31.44
CA VAL A 256 33.79 10.32 -30.46
C VAL A 256 35.12 9.99 -31.11
N HIS A 257 36.15 9.82 -30.28
CA HIS A 257 37.42 9.23 -30.66
C HIS A 257 37.48 7.85 -30.00
N ASN A 258 37.87 6.81 -30.74
CA ASN A 258 37.89 5.44 -30.24
C ASN A 258 36.48 4.92 -29.85
N LYS A 259 35.58 4.86 -30.83
CA LYS A 259 34.18 4.41 -30.66
C LYS A 259 34.00 3.07 -29.92
N GLN A 260 34.96 2.14 -30.02
CA GLN A 260 34.89 0.83 -29.37
C GLN A 260 35.04 0.95 -27.85
N GLU A 261 35.97 1.80 -27.38
CA GLU A 261 36.17 2.04 -25.96
C GLU A 261 34.93 2.70 -25.33
N ILE A 262 34.38 3.71 -26.01
CA ILE A 262 33.16 4.39 -25.57
C ILE A 262 31.96 3.43 -25.51
N GLU A 263 31.79 2.58 -26.51
CA GLU A 263 30.72 1.58 -26.51
C GLU A 263 30.85 0.59 -25.34
N ASN A 264 32.06 0.11 -25.06
CA ASN A 264 32.31 -0.81 -23.94
C ASN A 264 32.08 -0.12 -22.59
N ALA A 265 32.54 1.14 -22.43
CA ALA A 265 32.28 1.93 -21.24
C ALA A 265 30.78 2.17 -21.04
N PHE A 266 30.04 2.44 -22.12
CA PHE A 266 28.59 2.63 -22.09
C PHE A 266 27.84 1.34 -21.69
N LYS A 267 28.22 0.19 -22.25
CA LYS A 267 27.62 -1.13 -21.91
C LYS A 267 27.93 -1.56 -20.47
N THR A 268 29.07 -1.18 -19.92
CA THR A 268 29.50 -1.56 -18.56
C THR A 268 29.03 -0.60 -17.47
N HIS A 269 28.56 0.60 -17.82
CA HIS A 269 28.11 1.62 -16.88
C HIS A 269 26.96 1.09 -15.99
N ALA A 270 27.13 1.22 -14.66
CA ALA A 270 26.28 0.56 -13.66
C ALA A 270 24.79 0.93 -13.77
N GLN A 271 24.49 2.17 -14.17
CA GLN A 271 23.11 2.61 -14.38
C GLN A 271 22.54 2.12 -15.72
N ILE A 272 23.34 2.03 -16.79
CA ILE A 272 22.85 1.66 -18.12
C ILE A 272 22.64 0.15 -18.22
N ARG A 273 23.55 -0.64 -17.63
CA ARG A 273 23.54 -2.10 -17.68
C ARG A 273 22.21 -2.73 -17.22
N LYS A 274 21.52 -2.11 -16.26
CA LYS A 274 20.23 -2.60 -15.73
C LYS A 274 19.07 -2.45 -16.73
N HIS A 275 19.20 -1.53 -17.68
CA HIS A 275 18.19 -1.20 -18.66
C HIS A 275 18.40 -1.90 -20.01
N LEU A 276 19.48 -2.68 -20.18
CA LEU A 276 19.71 -3.44 -21.40
C LEU A 276 18.60 -4.48 -21.63
N ARG A 277 18.17 -4.60 -22.87
CA ARG A 277 17.13 -5.55 -23.33
C ARG A 277 17.61 -6.31 -24.54
N THR A 278 16.98 -7.45 -24.78
CA THR A 278 17.14 -8.23 -26.01
C THR A 278 15.77 -8.51 -26.57
N ILE A 279 15.60 -8.25 -27.86
CA ILE A 279 14.37 -8.58 -28.60
C ILE A 279 14.76 -9.29 -29.90
N GLU A 280 13.84 -10.08 -30.42
CA GLU A 280 13.96 -10.69 -31.73
C GLU A 280 13.33 -9.78 -32.79
N VAL A 281 14.10 -9.42 -33.82
CA VAL A 281 13.64 -8.63 -34.98
C VAL A 281 14.14 -9.33 -36.24
N ASP A 282 13.24 -9.65 -37.16
CA ASP A 282 13.52 -10.39 -38.40
C ASP A 282 14.31 -11.69 -38.19
N GLY A 283 13.93 -12.50 -37.20
CA GLY A 283 14.58 -13.77 -36.89
C GLY A 283 15.99 -13.63 -36.28
N LYS A 284 16.39 -12.43 -35.86
CA LYS A 284 17.71 -12.15 -35.27
C LYS A 284 17.57 -11.45 -33.91
N ASN A 285 18.25 -11.99 -32.91
CA ASN A 285 18.33 -11.37 -31.59
C ASN A 285 19.16 -10.09 -31.61
N LYS A 286 18.58 -8.99 -31.15
CA LYS A 286 19.21 -7.66 -31.04
C LYS A 286 19.43 -7.35 -29.56
N THR A 287 20.68 -7.14 -29.17
CA THR A 287 21.09 -6.93 -27.75
C THR A 287 21.42 -5.48 -27.42
N GLU A 288 21.55 -4.63 -28.43
CA GLU A 288 21.95 -3.22 -28.30
C GLU A 288 20.72 -2.31 -28.08
N LEU A 289 19.90 -2.66 -27.09
CA LEU A 289 18.63 -2.02 -26.79
C LEU A 289 18.55 -1.62 -25.32
N LEU A 290 17.96 -0.45 -25.07
CA LEU A 290 17.73 0.09 -23.73
C LEU A 290 16.24 0.33 -23.49
N ALA A 291 15.72 -0.19 -22.38
CA ALA A 291 14.41 0.19 -21.88
C ALA A 291 14.50 1.55 -21.18
N TYR A 292 13.61 2.47 -21.56
CA TYR A 292 13.55 3.80 -20.99
C TYR A 292 12.13 4.10 -20.51
N ASP A 293 12.03 5.06 -19.59
CA ASP A 293 10.76 5.50 -19.03
C ASP A 293 10.67 7.03 -19.03
N ASP A 294 9.51 7.56 -18.69
CA ASP A 294 9.26 9.00 -18.70
C ASP A 294 9.64 9.67 -17.36
N THR A 295 10.20 8.94 -16.37
CA THR A 295 10.35 9.42 -14.99
C THR A 295 11.80 9.38 -14.47
N ASN A 296 12.46 8.22 -14.53
CA ASN A 296 13.76 7.96 -13.90
C ASN A 296 14.87 7.73 -14.92
N PHE A 297 14.60 7.00 -16.01
CA PHE A 297 15.57 6.71 -17.06
C PHE A 297 15.07 7.24 -18.40
N THR A 298 15.09 8.57 -18.54
CA THR A 298 14.59 9.27 -19.74
C THR A 298 15.63 9.31 -20.87
N ILE A 299 15.18 9.66 -22.09
CA ILE A 299 16.06 9.90 -23.24
C ILE A 299 17.15 10.94 -22.92
N ASN A 300 16.81 12.00 -22.19
CA ASN A 300 17.79 13.02 -21.79
C ASN A 300 18.84 12.48 -20.82
N CYS A 301 18.45 11.55 -19.93
CA CYS A 301 19.39 10.86 -19.07
C CYS A 301 20.39 10.03 -19.89
N ILE A 302 19.93 9.35 -20.95
CA ILE A 302 20.79 8.60 -21.85
C ILE A 302 21.83 9.53 -22.52
N SER A 303 21.40 10.66 -23.10
CA SER A 303 22.33 11.65 -23.67
C SER A 303 23.34 12.16 -22.64
N LYS A 304 22.89 12.42 -21.40
CA LYS A 304 23.76 12.86 -20.30
C LYS A 304 24.82 11.81 -19.95
N TYR A 305 24.44 10.54 -19.84
CA TYR A 305 25.39 9.47 -19.55
C TYR A 305 26.41 9.31 -20.68
N ILE A 306 25.99 9.36 -21.95
CA ILE A 306 26.91 9.29 -23.09
C ILE A 306 27.91 10.46 -23.05
N LYS A 307 27.43 11.69 -22.83
CA LYS A 307 28.31 12.88 -22.72
C LYS A 307 29.33 12.75 -21.58
N ASN A 308 28.90 12.27 -20.42
CA ASN A 308 29.80 12.08 -19.27
C ASN A 308 30.87 11.02 -19.57
N ILE A 309 30.48 9.89 -20.15
CA ILE A 309 31.43 8.82 -20.52
C ILE A 309 32.42 9.33 -21.57
N ILE A 310 31.96 10.10 -22.56
CA ILE A 310 32.85 10.72 -23.54
C ILE A 310 33.82 11.66 -22.83
N ALA A 311 33.34 12.56 -21.98
CA ALA A 311 34.19 13.51 -21.25
C ALA A 311 35.25 12.83 -20.37
N GLU A 312 34.90 11.73 -19.69
CA GLU A 312 35.83 10.94 -18.88
C GLU A 312 36.92 10.24 -19.72
N LYS A 313 36.59 9.85 -20.96
CA LYS A 313 37.45 9.05 -21.83
C LYS A 313 38.20 9.86 -22.89
N THR A 314 37.80 11.10 -23.13
CA THR A 314 38.54 12.01 -24.01
C THR A 314 39.83 12.47 -23.33
N TYR A 315 40.95 12.32 -24.01
CA TYR A 315 42.22 12.92 -23.61
C TYR A 315 42.13 14.45 -23.74
N SER A 316 41.86 15.13 -22.63
CA SER A 316 41.96 16.59 -22.51
C SER A 316 43.09 16.95 -21.55
N ILE A 317 43.69 18.12 -21.74
CA ILE A 317 44.69 18.68 -20.82
C ILE A 317 44.11 18.79 -19.40
N GLU A 318 42.82 19.08 -19.28
CA GLU A 318 42.10 19.14 -18.01
C GLU A 318 42.01 17.77 -17.32
N ASN A 319 41.73 16.70 -18.07
CA ASN A 319 41.72 15.34 -17.53
C ASN A 319 43.12 14.86 -17.12
N PHE A 320 44.15 15.24 -17.88
CA PHE A 320 45.54 14.98 -17.50
C PHE A 320 45.91 15.70 -16.20
N ASN A 321 45.59 16.99 -16.09
CA ASN A 321 45.86 17.78 -14.89
C ASN A 321 45.11 17.23 -13.67
N LYS A 322 43.85 16.80 -13.85
CA LYS A 322 43.06 16.16 -12.79
C LYS A 322 43.69 14.84 -12.34
N LEU A 323 44.15 14.01 -13.28
CA LEU A 323 44.84 12.75 -12.97
C LEU A 323 46.18 12.99 -12.26
N VAL A 324 46.91 14.05 -12.62
CA VAL A 324 48.14 14.45 -11.93
C VAL A 324 47.83 14.90 -10.50
N GLN A 325 46.78 15.70 -10.29
CA GLN A 325 46.35 16.12 -8.97
C GLN A 325 45.95 14.94 -8.09
N GLU A 326 45.11 14.03 -8.61
CA GLU A 326 44.70 12.82 -7.88
C GLU A 326 45.91 11.97 -7.48
N ASN A 327 46.92 11.82 -8.36
CA ASN A 327 48.16 11.11 -8.02
C ASN A 327 48.99 11.82 -6.95
N GLN A 328 49.03 13.16 -6.95
CA GLN A 328 49.71 13.93 -5.91
C GLN A 328 49.02 13.76 -4.55
N ASP A 329 47.68 13.82 -4.53
CA ASP A 329 46.88 13.64 -3.33
C ASP A 329 47.05 12.21 -2.77
N TYR A 330 47.01 11.19 -3.63
CA TYR A 330 47.29 9.81 -3.22
C TYR A 330 48.69 9.64 -2.64
N LYS A 331 49.71 10.27 -3.24
CA LYS A 331 51.08 10.21 -2.74
C LYS A 331 51.20 10.85 -1.35
N ALA A 332 50.54 11.99 -1.13
CA ALA A 332 50.49 12.65 0.16
C ALA A 332 49.79 11.78 1.23
N GLN A 333 48.68 11.12 0.86
CA GLN A 333 47.97 10.21 1.76
C GLN A 333 48.79 8.97 2.13
N VAL A 334 49.48 8.37 1.15
CA VAL A 334 50.38 7.23 1.40
C VAL A 334 51.52 7.62 2.34
N GLN A 335 52.08 8.82 2.17
CA GLN A 335 53.11 9.34 3.05
C GLN A 335 52.60 9.55 4.48
N GLN A 336 51.43 10.18 4.65
CA GLN A 336 50.81 10.35 5.98
C GLN A 336 50.55 9.00 6.67
N LEU A 337 49.99 8.03 5.96
CA LEU A 337 49.75 6.69 6.51
C LEU A 337 51.07 5.96 6.84
N GLY A 338 52.13 6.22 6.09
CA GLY A 338 53.48 5.75 6.39
C GLY A 338 54.00 6.32 7.72
N ASP A 339 53.88 7.63 7.90
CA ASP A 339 54.32 8.34 9.11
C ASP A 339 53.49 7.91 10.35
N GLU A 340 52.18 7.71 10.18
CA GLU A 340 51.30 7.19 11.24
C GLU A 340 51.70 5.76 11.62
N ASN A 341 52.00 4.89 10.65
CA ASN A 341 52.45 3.53 10.90
C ASN A 341 53.80 3.49 11.63
N GLU A 342 54.74 4.37 11.29
CA GLU A 342 56.01 4.50 12.02
C GLU A 342 55.78 4.93 13.48
N LYS A 343 54.93 5.93 13.73
CA LYS A 343 54.54 6.32 15.09
C LYS A 343 53.92 5.16 15.86
N ILE A 344 53.01 4.41 15.24
CA ILE A 344 52.38 3.24 15.84
C ILE A 344 53.41 2.15 16.16
N LYS A 345 54.42 1.92 15.30
CA LYS A 345 55.52 0.98 15.60
C LYS A 345 56.33 1.40 16.82
N ILE A 346 56.67 2.69 16.93
CA ILE A 346 57.41 3.22 18.08
C ILE A 346 56.60 3.00 19.36
N ILE A 347 55.32 3.40 19.35
CA ILE A 347 54.41 3.19 20.48
C ILE A 347 54.28 1.70 20.84
N ASN A 348 54.17 0.82 19.84
CA ASN A 348 54.09 -0.63 20.07
C ASN A 348 55.38 -1.20 20.67
N ASN A 349 56.55 -0.69 20.28
CA ASN A 349 57.83 -1.07 20.88
C ASN A 349 57.88 -0.61 22.35
N GLU A 350 57.49 0.63 22.66
CA GLU A 350 57.41 1.12 24.04
C GLU A 350 56.45 0.28 24.90
N TYR A 351 55.28 -0.10 24.36
CA TYR A 351 54.36 -1.00 25.05
C TYR A 351 54.95 -2.40 25.23
N ARG A 352 55.73 -2.91 24.26
CA ARG A 352 56.41 -4.21 24.38
C ARG A 352 57.46 -4.18 25.49
N GLU A 353 58.25 -3.13 25.57
CA GLU A 353 59.24 -2.95 26.65
C GLU A 353 58.57 -2.84 28.03
N LYS A 354 57.47 -2.07 28.13
CA LYS A 354 56.68 -1.98 29.36
C LYS A 354 56.06 -3.32 29.75
N LEU A 355 55.56 -4.10 28.78
CA LEU A 355 55.04 -5.45 29.02
C LEU A 355 56.13 -6.38 29.53
N GLU A 356 57.34 -6.32 28.96
CA GLU A 356 58.46 -7.15 29.39
C GLU A 356 58.90 -6.81 30.83
N GLN A 357 58.95 -5.52 31.19
CA GLN A 357 59.20 -5.07 32.55
C GLN A 357 58.10 -5.52 33.53
N LEU A 358 56.84 -5.48 33.10
CA LEU A 358 55.70 -5.94 33.90
C LEU A 358 55.74 -7.46 34.09
N GLU A 359 56.07 -8.23 33.05
CA GLU A 359 56.24 -9.68 33.12
C GLU A 359 57.39 -10.09 34.04
N GLN A 360 58.51 -9.37 34.00
CA GLN A 360 59.61 -9.58 34.93
C GLN A 360 59.15 -9.30 36.37
N SER A 361 58.49 -8.17 36.62
CA SER A 361 57.95 -7.81 37.94
C SER A 361 56.92 -8.85 38.45
N LEU A 362 56.07 -9.36 37.55
CA LEU A 362 55.11 -10.43 37.82
C LEU A 362 55.81 -11.77 38.09
N LYS A 363 56.92 -12.10 37.41
CA LYS A 363 57.72 -13.30 37.72
C LYS A 363 58.36 -13.22 39.10
N THR A 364 58.86 -12.05 39.50
CA THR A 364 59.43 -11.84 40.84
C THR A 364 58.33 -11.95 41.91
N THR A 365 57.17 -11.34 41.65
CA THR A 365 56.00 -11.40 42.53
C THR A 365 55.40 -12.81 42.57
N ALA A 366 55.35 -13.51 41.45
CA ALA A 366 54.89 -14.90 41.35
C ALA A 366 55.86 -15.88 42.01
N ASN A 367 57.17 -15.63 41.99
CA ASN A 367 58.12 -16.43 42.76
C ASN A 367 57.98 -16.20 44.28
N ASN A 368 57.59 -14.99 44.70
CA ASN A 368 57.18 -14.73 46.08
C ASN A 368 55.83 -15.40 46.42
N ILE A 369 54.91 -15.48 45.46
CA ILE A 369 53.60 -16.15 45.60
C ILE A 369 53.70 -17.67 45.42
N LYS A 370 54.79 -18.23 44.88
CA LYS A 370 55.04 -19.68 44.77
C LYS A 370 55.34 -20.37 46.12
N GLN A 371 55.36 -19.62 47.23
CA GLN A 371 55.14 -20.18 48.57
C GLN A 371 53.65 -20.42 48.89
N THR A 372 52.73 -20.09 47.99
CA THR A 372 51.28 -20.26 48.12
C THR A 372 50.63 -20.55 46.76
N ASN A 373 50.58 -21.84 46.43
CA ASN A 373 49.73 -22.59 45.48
C ASN A 373 48.83 -21.87 44.42
N ILE A 374 49.06 -22.30 43.17
CA ILE A 374 48.12 -22.82 42.11
C ILE A 374 47.30 -21.85 41.21
N GLU A 375 47.57 -22.02 39.89
CA GLU A 375 46.72 -22.03 38.66
C GLU A 375 45.70 -20.94 38.25
N ASP A 376 45.58 -20.85 36.91
CA ASP A 376 44.46 -20.42 36.06
C ASP A 376 44.16 -18.94 35.77
N THR A 377 44.61 -18.51 34.58
CA THR A 377 44.34 -17.22 33.95
C THR A 377 42.85 -17.04 33.64
N HIS A 378 42.12 -16.43 34.57
CA HIS A 378 40.73 -16.01 34.37
C HIS A 378 40.63 -14.83 33.37
N TYR A 379 39.82 -14.99 32.32
CA TYR A 379 39.34 -13.86 31.51
C TYR A 379 38.31 -13.07 32.31
N ILE A 380 38.70 -11.89 32.77
CA ILE A 380 37.87 -11.03 33.62
C ILE A 380 36.92 -10.22 32.71
N ILE A 381 35.61 -10.49 32.81
CA ILE A 381 34.59 -9.59 32.27
C ILE A 381 34.72 -8.26 33.01
N SER A 382 34.80 -7.14 32.30
CA SER A 382 34.91 -5.83 32.95
C SER A 382 33.75 -5.61 33.92
N THR A 383 34.04 -5.02 35.09
CA THR A 383 33.07 -4.81 36.16
C THR A 383 31.82 -4.08 35.68
N GLU A 384 31.97 -3.14 34.76
CA GLU A 384 30.88 -2.40 34.14
C GLU A 384 29.93 -3.30 33.31
N LEU A 385 30.47 -4.17 32.46
CA LEU A 385 29.67 -5.11 31.67
C LEU A 385 28.99 -6.15 32.55
N LYS A 386 29.70 -6.64 33.58
CA LYS A 386 29.13 -7.56 34.56
C LYS A 386 27.92 -6.93 35.25
N ASN A 387 28.04 -5.69 35.74
CA ASN A 387 26.95 -4.94 36.37
C ASN A 387 25.75 -4.76 35.43
N LYS A 388 26.00 -4.50 34.14
CA LYS A 388 24.95 -4.38 33.12
C LYS A 388 24.21 -5.71 32.91
N PHE A 389 24.93 -6.82 32.84
CA PHE A 389 24.30 -8.14 32.71
C PHE A 389 23.56 -8.56 33.97
N ASP A 390 24.13 -8.31 35.15
CA ASP A 390 23.46 -8.53 36.44
C ASP A 390 22.16 -7.74 36.54
N LYS A 391 22.16 -6.48 36.07
CA LYS A 391 20.95 -5.65 36.00
C LYS A 391 19.88 -6.26 35.08
N PHE A 392 20.26 -6.69 33.88
CA PHE A 392 19.33 -7.36 32.95
C PHE A 392 18.71 -8.64 33.56
N ILE A 393 19.52 -9.50 34.18
CA ILE A 393 19.03 -10.73 34.81
C ILE A 393 18.05 -10.41 35.92
N ARG A 394 18.34 -9.41 36.76
CA ARG A 394 17.47 -9.00 37.86
C ARG A 394 16.13 -8.43 37.37
N GLU A 395 16.14 -7.65 36.29
CA GLU A 395 14.95 -6.93 35.81
C GLU A 395 14.09 -7.74 34.82
N SER A 396 14.68 -8.67 34.08
CA SER A 396 14.01 -9.38 32.97
C SER A 396 13.90 -10.89 33.17
N CYS A 397 14.50 -11.47 34.21
CA CYS A 397 14.54 -12.92 34.41
C CYS A 397 14.08 -13.35 35.81
N ILE A 398 13.60 -14.60 35.88
CA ILE A 398 13.30 -15.35 37.09
C ILE A 398 14.37 -16.45 37.22
N ILE A 399 15.01 -16.54 38.39
CA ILE A 399 16.03 -17.55 38.68
C ILE A 399 15.41 -18.64 39.56
N ARG A 400 15.22 -19.83 38.99
CA ARG A 400 14.72 -21.03 39.69
C ARG A 400 15.29 -22.30 39.06
N ASN A 401 15.51 -23.34 39.86
CA ASN A 401 16.14 -24.58 39.39
C ASN A 401 15.28 -25.42 38.43
N ASP A 402 13.96 -25.22 38.45
CA ASP A 402 12.99 -25.95 37.64
C ASP A 402 12.68 -25.28 36.31
N VAL A 403 13.14 -24.04 36.09
CA VAL A 403 12.88 -23.31 34.85
C VAL A 403 14.05 -23.41 33.87
N GLU A 404 13.74 -23.28 32.59
CA GLU A 404 14.71 -23.30 31.51
C GLU A 404 14.36 -22.28 30.42
N ILE A 405 15.37 -21.84 29.68
CA ILE A 405 15.17 -20.94 28.54
C ILE A 405 16.08 -21.24 27.37
N ASP A 406 15.52 -21.12 26.18
CA ASP A 406 16.24 -21.19 24.92
C ASP A 406 17.30 -20.07 24.82
N SER A 407 18.51 -20.46 24.41
CA SER A 407 19.65 -19.56 24.30
C SER A 407 19.38 -18.40 23.33
N THR A 408 18.75 -18.66 22.19
CA THR A 408 18.38 -17.62 21.22
C THR A 408 17.35 -16.64 21.79
N THR A 409 16.38 -17.14 22.57
CA THR A 409 15.32 -16.32 23.19
C THR A 409 15.88 -15.33 24.21
N ILE A 410 16.69 -15.79 25.16
CA ILE A 410 17.26 -14.90 26.18
C ILE A 410 18.21 -13.87 25.57
N MET A 411 18.96 -14.28 24.55
CA MET A 411 19.82 -13.40 23.78
C MET A 411 19.03 -12.36 22.97
N GLY A 412 17.93 -12.78 22.36
CA GLY A 412 16.99 -11.90 21.65
C GLY A 412 16.39 -10.85 22.59
N GLN A 413 16.05 -11.25 23.81
CA GLN A 413 15.50 -10.33 24.81
C GLN A 413 16.57 -9.37 25.34
N PHE A 414 17.80 -9.84 25.57
CA PHE A 414 18.91 -8.95 25.95
C PHE A 414 19.17 -7.87 24.90
N ARG A 415 19.08 -8.22 23.60
CA ARG A 415 19.18 -7.23 22.51
C ARG A 415 18.08 -6.16 22.59
N ILE A 416 16.83 -6.56 22.89
CA ILE A 416 15.71 -5.61 23.03
C ILE A 416 15.94 -4.70 24.23
N TYR A 417 16.33 -5.27 25.37
CA TYR A 417 16.69 -4.54 26.58
C TYR A 417 17.84 -3.56 26.35
N ASN A 418 18.86 -3.96 25.59
CA ASN A 418 20.02 -3.13 25.28
C ASN A 418 19.72 -1.95 24.34
N ARG A 419 18.51 -1.88 23.74
CA ARG A 419 18.05 -0.86 22.78
C ARG A 419 18.86 -0.71 21.49
N VAL A 420 20.01 -1.35 21.40
CA VAL A 420 20.92 -1.33 20.25
C VAL A 420 21.36 -2.76 19.98
N LYS A 421 21.50 -3.11 18.69
CA LYS A 421 22.03 -4.42 18.26
C LYS A 421 23.43 -4.63 18.88
N PRO A 422 23.61 -5.65 19.75
CA PRO A 422 24.91 -5.96 20.33
C PRO A 422 25.96 -6.28 19.26
N THR A 423 27.19 -5.85 19.48
CA THR A 423 28.35 -6.30 18.70
C THR A 423 28.59 -7.80 18.94
N LYS A 424 29.30 -8.46 18.01
CA LYS A 424 29.66 -9.88 18.15
C LYS A 424 30.38 -10.15 19.48
N ILE A 425 31.33 -9.29 19.84
CA ILE A 425 32.10 -9.38 21.10
C ILE A 425 31.18 -9.26 22.32
N LEU A 426 30.27 -8.27 22.34
CA LEU A 426 29.33 -8.11 23.45
C LEU A 426 28.42 -9.33 23.61
N PHE A 427 27.98 -9.90 22.50
CA PHE A 427 27.14 -11.09 22.48
C PHE A 427 27.87 -12.34 22.98
N GLU A 428 29.11 -12.55 22.55
CA GLU A 428 29.98 -13.63 23.04
C GLU A 428 30.29 -13.48 24.53
N THR A 429 30.54 -12.25 24.98
CA THR A 429 30.79 -11.93 26.40
C THR A 429 29.55 -12.22 27.25
N PHE A 430 28.36 -11.83 26.79
CA PHE A 430 27.11 -12.13 27.47
C PHE A 430 26.81 -13.63 27.50
N ASN A 431 27.06 -14.36 26.41
CA ASN A 431 26.92 -15.82 26.37
C ASN A 431 27.89 -16.51 27.35
N LYS A 432 29.13 -16.03 27.46
CA LYS A 432 30.09 -16.52 28.45
C LYS A 432 29.60 -16.26 29.87
N TYR A 433 29.12 -15.05 30.15
CA TYR A 433 28.50 -14.69 31.43
C TYR A 433 27.31 -15.60 31.78
N MET A 434 26.45 -15.95 30.83
CA MET A 434 25.34 -16.87 31.06
C MET A 434 25.83 -18.28 31.40
N ARG A 435 26.87 -18.77 30.72
CA ARG A 435 27.46 -20.10 30.94
C ARG A 435 28.17 -20.23 32.28
N THR A 436 28.72 -19.16 32.82
CA THR A 436 29.36 -19.19 34.15
C THR A 436 28.34 -19.19 35.29
N ARG A 437 27.11 -18.71 35.06
CA ARG A 437 26.06 -18.61 36.08
C ARG A 437 24.98 -19.68 36.00
N PHE A 438 24.72 -20.22 34.82
CA PHE A 438 23.62 -21.14 34.58
C PHE A 438 24.09 -22.37 33.81
N LEU A 439 23.43 -23.50 34.05
CA LEU A 439 23.78 -24.75 33.40
C LEU A 439 23.37 -24.68 31.93
N ALA A 440 24.35 -24.59 31.04
CA ALA A 440 24.14 -24.69 29.60
C ALA A 440 23.89 -26.14 29.21
N CYS A 441 22.67 -26.47 28.81
CA CYS A 441 22.30 -27.84 28.47
C CYS A 441 21.27 -27.87 27.33
N ARG A 442 21.02 -29.09 26.83
CA ARG A 442 19.85 -29.34 25.99
C ARG A 442 18.59 -29.22 26.86
N LEU A 443 17.58 -28.53 26.35
CA LEU A 443 16.34 -28.28 27.09
C LEU A 443 15.45 -29.53 27.14
N LYS A 444 14.63 -29.65 28.19
CA LYS A 444 13.61 -30.71 28.25
C LYS A 444 12.49 -30.44 27.24
N THR A 445 12.08 -29.18 27.14
CA THR A 445 11.04 -28.72 26.20
C THR A 445 11.64 -28.59 24.79
N GLN A 446 11.16 -29.41 23.85
CA GLN A 446 11.66 -29.49 22.47
C GLN A 446 10.56 -29.14 21.45
N ASN A 447 10.01 -27.93 21.58
CA ASN A 447 8.85 -27.44 20.83
C ASN A 447 9.18 -26.82 19.46
N LYS A 448 10.44 -26.84 19.01
CA LYS A 448 10.86 -26.31 17.69
C LYS A 448 11.16 -27.46 16.72
N GLY A 449 11.21 -27.15 15.42
CA GLY A 449 11.63 -28.07 14.35
C GLY A 449 13.06 -28.63 14.46
N GLN A 450 13.82 -28.19 15.47
CA GLN A 450 15.23 -28.52 15.68
C GLN A 450 15.52 -28.77 17.16
N VAL A 451 16.63 -29.45 17.45
CA VAL A 451 17.09 -29.63 18.84
C VAL A 451 17.44 -28.29 19.47
N VAL A 452 16.81 -28.00 20.61
CA VAL A 452 16.94 -26.72 21.32
C VAL A 452 17.93 -26.83 22.47
N TYR A 453 18.91 -25.92 22.47
CA TYR A 453 19.88 -25.71 23.55
C TYR A 453 19.63 -24.38 24.26
N GLY A 454 19.92 -24.35 25.55
CA GLY A 454 19.64 -23.20 26.38
C GLY A 454 20.29 -23.29 27.75
N PHE A 455 19.68 -22.59 28.70
CA PHE A 455 20.15 -22.50 30.08
C PHE A 455 19.06 -23.00 31.03
N LYS A 456 19.44 -23.87 31.95
CA LYS A 456 18.61 -24.29 33.08
C LYS A 456 18.95 -23.44 34.30
N GLY A 457 17.95 -23.09 35.10
CA GLY A 457 18.11 -22.23 36.27
C GLY A 457 17.59 -20.80 36.06
N VAL A 458 17.16 -20.46 34.83
CA VAL A 458 16.74 -19.11 34.47
C VAL A 458 15.65 -19.14 33.39
N LYS A 459 14.66 -18.26 33.53
CA LYS A 459 13.60 -18.01 32.54
C LYS A 459 13.37 -16.51 32.44
N LEU A 460 12.92 -16.01 31.29
CA LEU A 460 12.42 -14.64 31.18
C LEU A 460 11.12 -14.48 31.96
N ILE A 461 10.92 -13.28 32.51
CA ILE A 461 9.61 -12.84 32.98
C ILE A 461 8.69 -12.77 31.75
N ASP A 462 7.47 -13.29 31.89
CA ASP A 462 6.50 -13.28 30.79
C ASP A 462 6.11 -11.82 30.47
N ILE A 463 6.26 -11.42 29.21
CA ILE A 463 6.05 -10.04 28.76
C ILE A 463 4.62 -9.90 28.27
N GLU A 464 3.84 -9.03 28.92
CA GLU A 464 2.50 -8.68 28.47
C GLU A 464 2.57 -7.51 27.47
N TYR A 465 2.33 -7.80 26.19
CA TYR A 465 2.29 -6.78 25.14
C TYR A 465 0.95 -6.05 25.17
N LYS A 466 0.95 -4.79 25.58
CA LYS A 466 -0.26 -3.95 25.68
C LYS A 466 -0.31 -2.88 24.61
N LYS A 467 -1.53 -2.58 24.16
CA LYS A 467 -1.80 -1.39 23.36
C LYS A 467 -1.71 -0.15 24.25
N LEU A 468 -0.99 0.87 23.81
CA LEU A 468 -0.86 2.18 24.46
C LEU A 468 -1.96 3.14 23.99
N TYR A 469 -2.39 3.06 22.72
CA TYR A 469 -3.39 3.96 22.15
C TYR A 469 -4.54 3.15 21.51
N SER A 470 -5.76 3.33 22.02
CA SER A 470 -6.96 2.66 21.50
C SER A 470 -7.32 3.06 20.06
N CYS A 471 -6.93 4.27 19.64
CA CYS A 471 -7.27 4.86 18.34
C CYS A 471 -6.10 4.92 17.33
N ASN A 472 -4.96 4.27 17.58
CA ASN A 472 -3.84 4.28 16.63
C ASN A 472 -3.98 3.17 15.58
N GLU A 473 -4.03 3.55 14.30
CA GLU A 473 -4.21 2.63 13.17
C GLU A 473 -3.03 1.66 13.00
N VAL A 474 -1.79 2.16 13.13
CA VAL A 474 -0.57 1.35 13.07
C VAL A 474 -0.57 0.33 14.20
N GLU A 475 -0.96 0.74 15.41
CA GLU A 475 -1.04 -0.15 16.56
C GLU A 475 -2.11 -1.24 16.39
N LYS A 476 -3.29 -0.89 15.86
CA LYS A 476 -4.33 -1.87 15.49
C LYS A 476 -3.80 -2.89 14.49
N PHE A 477 -3.09 -2.43 13.45
CA PHE A 477 -2.46 -3.31 12.48
C PHE A 477 -1.43 -4.25 13.13
N LEU A 478 -0.46 -3.71 13.90
CA LEU A 478 0.62 -4.51 14.47
C LEU A 478 0.11 -5.59 15.41
N PHE A 479 -0.89 -5.31 16.25
CA PHE A 479 -1.45 -6.34 17.14
C PHE A 479 -2.34 -7.36 16.41
N SER A 480 -2.96 -6.98 15.29
CA SER A 480 -3.81 -7.86 14.50
C SER A 480 -3.02 -8.75 13.54
N TYR A 481 -1.97 -8.22 12.90
CA TYR A 481 -1.23 -8.88 11.80
C TYR A 481 0.22 -9.24 12.14
N CYS A 482 0.77 -8.75 13.26
CA CYS A 482 2.10 -9.10 13.73
C CYS A 482 2.06 -9.88 15.05
N PHE A 483 3.18 -10.51 15.37
CA PHE A 483 3.43 -11.23 16.61
C PHE A 483 4.70 -10.71 17.26
N PHE A 484 4.59 -10.28 18.52
CA PHE A 484 5.71 -9.79 19.30
C PHE A 484 6.43 -10.96 19.97
N SER A 485 7.75 -11.02 19.81
CA SER A 485 8.57 -12.02 20.49
C SER A 485 10.05 -11.65 20.49
N PRO A 486 10.85 -12.11 21.48
CA PRO A 486 12.29 -11.83 21.53
C PRO A 486 13.08 -12.29 20.29
N ASN A 487 12.61 -13.37 19.66
CA ASN A 487 13.19 -13.94 18.45
C ASN A 487 12.62 -13.38 17.16
N GLY A 488 11.58 -12.54 17.26
CA GLY A 488 10.90 -11.91 16.14
C GLY A 488 11.85 -11.07 15.31
N ARG A 489 11.70 -11.21 14.00
CA ARG A 489 12.44 -10.51 12.96
C ARG A 489 11.47 -10.19 11.82
N ALA A 490 11.51 -8.97 11.33
CA ALA A 490 10.80 -8.56 10.12
C ALA A 490 11.58 -7.44 9.42
N SER A 491 11.56 -7.41 8.09
CA SER A 491 12.15 -6.32 7.31
C SER A 491 11.19 -5.13 7.24
N THR A 492 11.75 -3.92 7.13
CA THR A 492 10.97 -2.68 7.04
C THR A 492 9.98 -2.74 5.86
N ASN A 493 10.45 -3.13 4.67
CA ASN A 493 9.63 -3.22 3.47
C ASN A 493 8.43 -4.17 3.63
N LYS A 494 8.64 -5.34 4.24
CA LYS A 494 7.57 -6.33 4.42
C LYS A 494 6.51 -5.86 5.40
N ILE A 495 6.90 -5.17 6.48
CA ILE A 495 5.93 -4.60 7.43
C ILE A 495 5.10 -3.52 6.75
N ILE A 496 5.72 -2.66 5.94
CA ILE A 496 5.03 -1.58 5.22
C ILE A 496 4.07 -2.14 4.17
N GLU A 497 4.52 -3.11 3.37
CA GLU A 497 3.68 -3.81 2.40
C GLU A 497 2.47 -4.47 3.09
N ALA A 498 2.68 -5.17 4.21
CA ALA A 498 1.61 -5.76 4.99
C ALA A 498 0.64 -4.70 5.56
N TYR A 499 1.13 -3.52 5.94
CA TYR A 499 0.28 -2.43 6.42
C TYR A 499 -0.56 -1.81 5.30
N ILE A 500 0.03 -1.59 4.13
CA ILE A 500 -0.69 -1.11 2.94
C ILE A 500 -1.79 -2.12 2.58
N ASN A 501 -1.47 -3.41 2.55
CA ASN A 501 -2.46 -4.47 2.29
C ASN A 501 -3.57 -4.49 3.34
N TYR A 502 -3.23 -4.30 4.63
CA TYR A 502 -4.22 -4.15 5.69
C TYR A 502 -5.16 -2.97 5.43
N LYS A 503 -4.63 -1.81 5.01
CA LYS A 503 -5.47 -0.65 4.67
C LYS A 503 -6.40 -0.93 3.50
N ILE A 504 -5.89 -1.55 2.43
CA ILE A 504 -6.68 -1.95 1.26
C ILE A 504 -7.83 -2.86 1.69
N CYS A 505 -7.54 -3.92 2.47
CA CYS A 505 -8.56 -4.87 2.92
C CYS A 505 -9.63 -4.25 3.82
N ASN A 506 -9.34 -3.14 4.50
CA ASN A 506 -10.25 -2.46 5.42
C ASN A 506 -10.83 -1.16 4.82
N ASN A 507 -10.63 -0.89 3.53
CA ASN A 507 -11.04 0.34 2.84
C ASN A 507 -10.58 1.63 3.56
N LEU A 508 -9.36 1.62 4.10
CA LEU A 508 -8.75 2.77 4.77
C LEU A 508 -7.93 3.61 3.78
N ILE A 509 -7.87 4.92 4.02
CA ILE A 509 -7.14 5.86 3.16
C ILE A 509 -5.64 5.58 3.22
N ILE A 510 -5.03 5.43 2.03
CA ILE A 510 -3.59 5.31 1.84
C ILE A 510 -3.04 6.69 1.49
N THR A 511 -2.05 7.14 2.25
CA THR A 511 -1.35 8.42 2.08
C THR A 511 0.05 8.19 1.51
N ASN A 512 0.91 9.21 1.54
CA ASN A 512 2.34 9.07 1.23
C ASN A 512 3.21 8.92 2.49
N ASP A 513 2.61 8.88 3.69
CA ASP A 513 3.29 8.92 4.99
C ASP A 513 3.34 7.58 5.74
N GLU A 514 2.87 6.48 5.13
CA GLU A 514 2.72 5.14 5.72
C GLU A 514 4.03 4.63 6.31
N ASP A 515 5.11 4.77 5.54
CA ASP A 515 6.47 4.42 5.96
C ASP A 515 6.87 5.17 7.24
N LYS A 516 6.63 6.48 7.26
CA LYS A 516 6.96 7.36 8.39
C LYS A 516 6.13 7.02 9.61
N CYS A 517 4.82 6.79 9.45
CA CYS A 517 3.92 6.41 10.53
C CYS A 517 4.35 5.09 11.20
N ILE A 518 4.63 4.05 10.42
CA ILE A 518 5.11 2.76 10.95
C ILE A 518 6.46 2.93 11.63
N LYS A 519 7.44 3.54 10.95
CA LYS A 519 8.80 3.71 11.49
C LYS A 519 8.79 4.46 12.82
N ASN A 520 8.00 5.53 12.93
CA ASN A 520 7.87 6.31 14.16
C ASN A 520 7.29 5.46 15.31
N TYR A 521 6.24 4.70 15.03
CA TYR A 521 5.63 3.83 16.04
C TYR A 521 6.60 2.72 16.49
N LEU A 522 7.26 2.04 15.54
CA LEU A 522 8.21 0.96 15.85
C LEU A 522 9.42 1.46 16.64
N LYS A 523 9.91 2.68 16.36
CA LYS A 523 11.00 3.31 17.12
C LYS A 523 10.59 3.67 18.55
N ALA A 524 9.35 4.09 18.75
CA ALA A 524 8.83 4.44 20.08
C ALA A 524 8.49 3.20 20.93
N SER A 525 8.32 2.02 20.31
CA SER A 525 7.91 0.81 21.02
C SER A 525 8.98 0.28 21.97
N PRO A 526 8.65 0.01 23.25
CA PRO A 526 9.61 -0.53 24.20
C PRO A 526 9.94 -2.01 23.94
N TYR A 527 9.27 -2.67 23.00
CA TYR A 527 9.44 -4.09 22.70
C TYR A 527 10.25 -4.36 21.44
N ILE A 528 10.63 -3.31 20.71
CA ILE A 528 11.19 -3.40 19.37
C ILE A 528 12.53 -2.66 19.32
N VAL A 529 13.45 -3.18 18.52
CA VAL A 529 14.73 -2.53 18.22
C VAL A 529 15.00 -2.57 16.72
N GLY A 530 15.23 -1.41 16.12
CA GLY A 530 15.63 -1.29 14.71
C GLY A 530 17.08 -1.73 14.48
N GLY A 531 17.36 -2.32 13.32
CA GLY A 531 18.72 -2.64 12.91
C GLY A 531 18.80 -3.56 11.69
N PRO A 532 20.01 -3.93 11.26
CA PRO A 532 20.20 -4.83 10.13
C PRO A 532 19.78 -6.26 10.48
N VAL A 533 18.72 -6.75 9.83
CA VAL A 533 18.09 -8.06 10.05
C VAL A 533 18.35 -8.98 8.87
N ARG A 534 18.63 -10.26 9.17
CA ARG A 534 18.70 -11.33 8.17
C ARG A 534 17.47 -12.22 8.32
N LEU A 535 16.66 -12.30 7.27
CA LEU A 535 15.47 -13.14 7.20
C LEU A 535 15.87 -14.58 6.85
N HIS A 536 15.03 -15.55 7.23
CA HIS A 536 15.24 -16.96 6.89
C HIS A 536 15.18 -17.15 5.37
N ASN A 537 16.00 -18.06 4.83
CA ASN A 537 16.06 -18.44 3.41
C ASN A 537 16.52 -17.36 2.44
N ILE A 538 16.97 -16.20 2.92
CA ILE A 538 17.54 -15.15 2.07
C ILE A 538 18.95 -14.82 2.52
N ASN A 539 19.92 -14.91 1.58
CA ASN A 539 21.31 -14.55 1.82
C ASN A 539 21.55 -13.03 1.68
N ALA A 540 20.68 -12.22 2.29
CA ALA A 540 20.77 -10.77 2.27
C ALA A 540 20.45 -10.19 3.65
N THR A 541 21.04 -9.03 3.93
CA THR A 541 20.74 -8.24 5.12
C THR A 541 19.83 -7.10 4.74
N TYR A 542 18.74 -6.95 5.48
CA TYR A 542 17.73 -5.93 5.26
C TYR A 542 17.73 -4.93 6.42
N GLU A 543 17.33 -3.70 6.13
CA GLU A 543 16.84 -2.82 7.19
C GLU A 543 15.55 -3.43 7.77
N GLY A 544 15.45 -3.49 9.09
CA GLY A 544 14.30 -4.09 9.74
C GLY A 544 14.31 -3.95 11.25
N TYR A 545 13.52 -4.81 11.89
CA TYR A 545 13.23 -4.74 13.31
C TYR A 545 13.37 -6.10 13.98
N TYR A 546 13.89 -6.08 15.20
CA TYR A 546 13.90 -7.19 16.13
C TYR A 546 12.80 -7.01 17.17
N GLY A 547 12.21 -8.10 17.64
CA GLY A 547 11.12 -8.08 18.62
C GLY A 547 9.73 -8.29 18.02
N ILE A 548 9.62 -8.32 16.68
CA ILE A 548 8.35 -8.44 15.95
C ILE A 548 8.50 -9.27 14.68
N SER A 549 7.47 -10.03 14.32
CA SER A 549 7.34 -10.78 13.07
C SER A 549 5.92 -10.68 12.51
N LEU A 550 5.76 -10.86 11.19
CA LEU A 550 4.43 -10.95 10.58
C LEU A 550 3.79 -12.31 10.85
N LYS A 551 2.49 -12.37 11.14
CA LYS A 551 1.78 -13.63 11.38
C LYS A 551 1.83 -14.56 10.16
N ASN A 552 1.73 -14.01 8.95
CA ASN A 552 1.79 -14.78 7.70
C ASN A 552 3.14 -15.52 7.51
N GLU A 553 4.24 -15.01 8.08
CA GLU A 553 5.54 -15.69 8.04
C GLU A 553 5.66 -16.82 9.07
N LEU A 554 4.78 -16.86 10.08
CA LEU A 554 4.70 -17.96 11.04
C LEU A 554 3.93 -19.15 10.45
N TYR A 555 2.91 -18.91 9.63
CA TYR A 555 2.13 -19.97 8.97
C TYR A 555 2.95 -20.84 8.01
N HIS A 556 4.08 -20.34 7.49
CA HIS A 556 5.03 -21.13 6.69
C HIS A 556 6.04 -21.94 7.53
N LYS A 557 6.10 -21.74 8.85
CA LYS A 557 6.90 -22.57 9.76
C LYS A 557 6.13 -23.75 10.35
N ASP A 558 4.82 -23.62 10.46
CA ASP A 558 3.96 -24.65 11.09
C ASP A 558 3.23 -25.55 10.07
N LYS A 559 3.24 -25.19 8.78
CA LYS A 559 2.86 -26.10 7.69
C LYS A 559 4.06 -26.96 7.28
N ASP A 560 4.28 -28.03 8.04
CA ASP A 560 4.78 -29.31 7.51
C ASP A 560 3.72 -29.90 6.54
N THR A 561 3.34 -29.15 5.50
CA THR A 561 2.52 -29.68 4.40
C THR A 561 3.42 -30.00 3.24
N TYR A 562 3.48 -31.30 2.93
CA TYR A 562 3.77 -31.85 1.62
C TYR A 562 3.19 -30.94 0.52
N THR A 563 4.06 -30.17 -0.13
CA THR A 563 3.87 -29.73 -1.50
C THR A 563 5.24 -29.75 -2.14
N ASP A 564 5.37 -30.61 -3.14
CA ASP A 564 6.50 -30.69 -4.04
C ASP A 564 6.87 -29.31 -4.58
N GLU A 565 8.16 -29.11 -4.84
CA GLU A 565 8.75 -27.90 -5.43
C GLU A 565 8.89 -26.68 -4.49
N GLN A 566 9.78 -26.78 -3.51
CA GLN A 566 10.70 -25.69 -3.17
C GLN A 566 11.85 -26.20 -2.30
N GLN A 567 13.07 -25.84 -2.69
CA GLN A 567 14.35 -26.30 -2.17
C GLN A 567 14.38 -26.45 -0.64
N LEU A 568 14.40 -27.71 -0.19
CA LEU A 568 14.74 -28.14 1.16
C LEU A 568 16.12 -27.59 1.54
N VAL A 569 16.13 -26.56 2.37
CA VAL A 569 17.34 -26.12 3.06
C VAL A 569 17.71 -27.19 4.08
N ARG A 570 18.63 -28.08 3.66
CA ARG A 570 19.50 -28.95 4.47
C ARG A 570 19.19 -28.97 5.97
N THR A 571 18.24 -29.80 6.40
CA THR A 571 18.35 -30.42 7.71
C THR A 571 19.26 -31.64 7.55
N THR A 572 20.48 -31.56 8.06
CA THR A 572 21.37 -32.72 8.29
C THR A 572 20.81 -33.67 9.38
N GLY A 573 19.49 -33.63 9.60
CA GLY A 573 18.79 -34.30 10.69
C GLY A 573 18.33 -35.68 10.28
N LYS A 574 18.85 -36.68 10.97
CA LYS A 574 18.38 -38.06 10.98
C LYS A 574 16.87 -38.12 11.31
N ILE A 575 16.05 -38.60 10.38
CA ILE A 575 14.60 -38.83 10.59
C ILE A 575 14.44 -40.14 11.35
N VAL A 576 13.63 -40.16 12.41
CA VAL A 576 13.36 -41.34 13.23
C VAL A 576 11.98 -41.89 12.87
N HIS A 577 11.92 -43.18 12.60
CA HIS A 577 10.68 -43.89 12.31
C HIS A 577 10.43 -44.93 13.40
N LYS A 578 9.17 -45.04 13.86
CA LYS A 578 8.68 -46.11 14.72
C LYS A 578 8.00 -47.16 13.86
N ILE A 579 8.49 -48.39 13.88
CA ILE A 579 7.92 -49.52 13.14
C ILE A 579 7.29 -50.49 14.13
N ASP A 580 6.08 -50.93 13.85
CA ASP A 580 5.46 -52.06 14.55
C ASP A 580 6.26 -53.35 14.33
N ALA A 581 6.59 -54.08 15.41
CA ALA A 581 7.50 -55.21 15.33
C ALA A 581 6.94 -56.42 14.56
N LEU A 582 5.61 -56.58 14.52
CA LEU A 582 4.92 -57.69 13.87
C LEU A 582 4.60 -57.39 12.41
N THR A 583 3.96 -56.25 12.16
CA THR A 583 3.44 -55.88 10.83
C THR A 583 4.47 -55.18 9.95
N LYS A 584 5.58 -54.71 10.54
CA LYS A 584 6.60 -53.89 9.87
C LYS A 584 6.08 -52.56 9.30
N ASN A 585 4.87 -52.15 9.67
CA ASN A 585 4.30 -50.87 9.27
C ASN A 585 4.89 -49.71 10.08
N VAL A 586 5.08 -48.56 9.41
CA VAL A 586 5.50 -47.33 10.08
C VAL A 586 4.32 -46.76 10.87
N LEU A 587 4.46 -46.74 12.19
CA LEU A 587 3.47 -46.23 13.13
C LEU A 587 3.56 -44.71 13.29
N ASN A 588 4.78 -44.16 13.26
CA ASN A 588 5.00 -42.72 13.37
C ASN A 588 6.39 -42.32 12.88
N THR A 589 6.56 -41.05 12.52
CA THR A 589 7.83 -40.49 12.02
C THR A 589 8.10 -39.13 12.66
N TRP A 590 9.33 -38.91 13.12
CA TRP A 590 9.78 -37.65 13.71
C TRP A 590 11.05 -37.13 13.04
N THR A 591 11.15 -35.81 12.95
CA THR A 591 12.31 -35.12 12.36
C THR A 591 13.59 -35.19 13.22
N SER A 592 13.54 -35.76 14.43
CA SER A 592 14.73 -36.04 15.24
C SER A 592 14.48 -37.03 16.39
N ILE A 593 15.55 -37.66 16.89
CA ILE A 593 15.56 -38.48 18.13
C ILE A 593 15.02 -37.69 19.33
N ALA A 594 15.23 -36.38 19.34
CA ALA A 594 14.75 -35.51 20.40
C ALA A 594 13.22 -35.44 20.47
N LYS A 595 12.56 -35.30 19.33
CA LYS A 595 11.10 -35.25 19.22
C LYS A 595 10.47 -36.60 19.49
N ALA A 596 11.05 -37.67 18.95
CA ALA A 596 10.64 -39.04 19.26
C ALA A 596 10.68 -39.28 20.78
N ALA A 597 11.75 -38.83 21.45
CA ALA A 597 11.91 -38.98 22.89
C ALA A 597 10.87 -38.21 23.69
N PHE A 598 10.59 -36.96 23.29
CA PHE A 598 9.55 -36.14 23.91
C PHE A 598 8.16 -36.77 23.76
N HIS A 599 7.79 -37.21 22.55
CA HIS A 599 6.46 -37.72 22.25
C HIS A 599 6.21 -39.13 22.80
N GLU A 600 7.26 -39.93 22.96
CA GLU A 600 7.20 -41.26 23.57
C GLU A 600 7.41 -41.21 25.10
N GLU A 601 7.63 -40.02 25.67
CA GLU A 601 7.95 -39.83 27.10
C GLU A 601 9.18 -40.62 27.56
N LEU A 602 10.17 -40.77 26.68
CA LEU A 602 11.42 -41.47 26.94
C LEU A 602 12.61 -40.51 26.92
N SER A 603 13.74 -40.92 27.51
CA SER A 603 14.98 -40.14 27.37
C SER A 603 15.56 -40.29 25.95
N SER A 604 16.17 -39.24 25.41
CA SER A 604 16.81 -39.32 24.10
C SER A 604 17.96 -40.33 24.05
N ALA A 605 18.62 -40.59 25.18
CA ALA A 605 19.62 -41.64 25.28
C ALA A 605 19.00 -43.04 25.14
N LYS A 606 17.81 -43.26 25.71
CA LYS A 606 17.09 -44.53 25.59
C LYS A 606 16.66 -44.80 24.14
N ILE A 607 16.09 -43.80 23.45
CA ILE A 607 15.75 -43.94 22.02
C ILE A 607 17.00 -44.12 21.16
N SER A 608 18.07 -43.34 21.39
CA SER A 608 19.31 -43.49 20.63
C SER A 608 19.95 -44.87 20.81
N ARG A 609 19.92 -45.43 22.02
CA ARG A 609 20.40 -46.80 22.28
C ARG A 609 19.50 -47.83 21.62
N ALA A 610 18.19 -47.64 21.65
CA ALA A 610 17.25 -48.54 21.00
C ALA A 610 17.44 -48.57 19.48
N ILE A 611 17.69 -47.42 18.84
CA ILE A 611 18.04 -47.36 17.42
C ILE A 611 19.37 -48.08 17.15
N LYS A 612 20.41 -47.78 17.94
CA LYS A 612 21.76 -48.35 17.72
C LYS A 612 21.79 -49.86 17.92
N ASN A 613 21.06 -50.35 18.90
CA ASN A 613 21.07 -51.76 19.32
C ASN A 613 19.86 -52.53 18.78
N ASN A 614 19.06 -51.93 17.90
CA ASN A 614 17.80 -52.47 17.38
C ASN A 614 16.91 -53.08 18.48
N THR A 615 16.77 -52.35 19.60
CA THR A 615 16.06 -52.85 20.79
C THR A 615 14.57 -52.56 20.67
N LEU A 616 13.75 -53.56 20.97
CA LEU A 616 12.31 -53.44 21.03
C LEU A 616 11.89 -52.54 22.20
N ILE A 617 11.10 -51.49 21.95
CA ILE A 617 10.43 -50.70 22.98
C ILE A 617 8.93 -50.72 22.68
N ASN A 618 8.12 -51.19 23.63
CA ASN A 618 6.65 -51.25 23.51
C ASN A 618 6.18 -51.88 22.19
N ASN A 619 6.71 -53.05 21.83
CA ASN A 619 6.44 -53.78 20.58
C ASN A 619 6.77 -53.01 19.29
N ALA A 620 7.61 -51.97 19.36
CA ALA A 620 8.05 -51.22 18.20
C ALA A 620 9.59 -51.14 18.11
N PHE A 621 10.09 -51.13 16.88
CA PHE A 621 11.48 -50.79 16.55
C PHE A 621 11.58 -49.32 16.17
N TYR A 622 12.73 -48.71 16.48
CA TYR A 622 13.02 -47.33 16.09
C TYR A 622 14.24 -47.37 15.18
N TYR A 623 14.13 -46.79 13.99
CA TYR A 623 15.25 -46.70 13.06
C TYR A 623 15.41 -45.29 12.52
N VAL A 624 16.59 -45.02 11.97
CA VAL A 624 16.94 -43.71 11.43
C VAL A 624 17.20 -43.82 9.94
N THR A 625 16.61 -42.91 9.17
CA THR A 625 17.01 -42.66 7.78
C THR A 625 17.79 -41.36 7.69
N ALA A 626 18.90 -41.38 6.94
CA ALA A 626 19.54 -40.16 6.44
C ALA A 626 18.78 -39.70 5.19
N HIS A 627 18.70 -38.39 4.96
CA HIS A 627 18.22 -37.84 3.71
C HIS A 627 19.22 -38.06 2.58
#